data_AF-A0A383DIC9-F1
#
_entry.id   AF-A0A383DIC9-F1
#
_cell.length_a   1.000
_cell.length_b   1.000
_cell.length_c   1.000
_cell.angle_alpha   90.00
_cell.angle_beta   90.00
_cell.angle_gamma   90.00
#
_symmetry.space_group_name_H-M   'P 1'
#
loop_
_entity.id
_entity.type
_entity.pdbx_description
1 polymer ?
#
loop_
_entity_poly.entity_id
_entity_poly.type
_entity_poly.pdbx_seq_one_letter_code
_entity_poly.pdbx_strand_id
1 'polypeptide(L)'
;MTHYEVEEVYSFLKIKSFNGGSHYLHELYERVNKTFNKFNSDNSETIEYRLNDYGYRSDNNYNDLFYSNKSEDYILGIGCSHTEGIGVKNEDTWLEKLGKMTGMKTVNLGLTSGTVDYCNYQLIQLYQESTLTEQLRLGKPWKNHNMPIHVFVLAPPDGRFSIINGDEMSFFQDWNFAELNTFEPGRQGELVYRVKDE
;
A
#
# COMPACT_ATOMS: atom_id res chain seq x y z
N MET A 1 5.87 14.14 -3.59
CA MET A 1 5.12 13.46 -4.66
C MET A 1 5.48 12.00 -4.59
N THR A 2 4.46 11.13 -4.63
CA THR A 2 4.59 9.69 -4.43
C THR A 2 4.34 8.90 -5.69
N HIS A 3 5.35 8.15 -6.14
CA HIS A 3 5.32 7.27 -7.30
C HIS A 3 5.16 5.83 -6.86
N TYR A 4 4.49 5.04 -7.70
CA TYR A 4 4.23 3.62 -7.54
C TYR A 4 4.44 2.95 -8.88
N GLU A 5 5.54 2.24 -9.04
CA GLU A 5 5.68 1.30 -10.16
C GLU A 5 4.75 0.09 -9.93
N VAL A 6 3.93 -0.22 -10.93
CA VAL A 6 2.96 -1.32 -10.96
C VAL A 6 3.44 -2.31 -12.02
N GLU A 7 3.65 -3.58 -11.67
CA GLU A 7 3.83 -4.63 -12.68
C GLU A 7 2.47 -5.05 -13.23
N GLU A 8 2.44 -5.55 -14.48
CA GLU A 8 1.26 -6.05 -15.21
C GLU A 8 0.06 -6.38 -14.32
N VAL A 9 -1.12 -5.91 -14.76
CA VAL A 9 -2.48 -5.92 -14.14
C VAL A 9 -2.97 -7.28 -13.58
N TYR A 10 -2.13 -8.33 -13.55
CA TYR A 10 -2.42 -9.67 -13.08
C TYR A 10 -1.43 -10.23 -12.03
N SER A 11 -0.59 -9.40 -11.41
CA SER A 11 0.28 -9.84 -10.31
C SER A 11 -0.01 -9.08 -9.00
N PHE A 12 -0.17 -9.83 -7.92
CA PHE A 12 -0.49 -9.33 -6.58
C PHE A 12 0.40 -8.16 -6.15
N LEU A 13 -0.23 -7.06 -5.69
CA LEU A 13 0.16 -6.23 -4.55
C LEU A 13 1.66 -5.93 -4.37
N LYS A 14 2.36 -5.70 -5.48
CA LYS A 14 3.73 -5.22 -5.47
C LYS A 14 3.75 -3.84 -6.10
N ILE A 15 3.43 -2.86 -5.28
CA ILE A 15 4.00 -1.53 -5.50
C ILE A 15 5.51 -1.76 -5.45
N LYS A 16 6.21 -1.63 -6.58
CA LYS A 16 7.64 -1.93 -6.60
C LYS A 16 8.42 -0.87 -5.82
N SER A 17 7.97 0.38 -5.87
CA SER A 17 8.61 1.54 -5.25
C SER A 17 7.60 2.55 -4.70
N PHE A 18 7.98 3.30 -3.66
CA PHE A 18 7.17 4.35 -3.03
C PHE A 18 8.03 5.63 -2.92
N ASN A 19 7.54 6.78 -3.39
CA ASN A 19 8.28 8.06 -3.28
C ASN A 19 7.61 9.04 -2.30
N GLY A 20 7.80 8.94 -1.00
CA GLY A 20 7.32 10.00 -0.09
C GLY A 20 8.15 11.27 -0.27
N GLY A 21 7.72 12.21 -1.13
CA GLY A 21 8.47 13.43 -1.48
C GLY A 21 9.35 14.03 -0.37
N SER A 22 10.61 14.28 -0.76
CA SER A 22 11.76 14.79 0.01
C SER A 22 12.12 14.00 1.28
N HIS A 23 13.08 13.08 1.09
CA HIS A 23 14.16 12.63 2.00
C HIS A 23 14.31 11.14 2.29
N TYR A 24 13.38 10.25 1.92
CA TYR A 24 13.56 8.81 2.18
C TYR A 24 12.99 7.94 1.06
N LEU A 25 13.87 7.53 0.12
CA LEU A 25 13.62 6.48 -0.85
C LEU A 25 13.55 5.14 -0.08
N HIS A 26 12.35 4.55 0.01
CA HIS A 26 12.21 3.17 0.44
C HIS A 26 11.28 2.46 -0.53
N GLU A 27 11.88 1.77 -1.49
CA GLU A 27 11.13 0.89 -2.37
C GLU A 27 10.47 -0.23 -1.52
N LEU A 28 9.29 -0.72 -1.90
CA LEU A 28 8.55 -1.63 -1.01
C LEU A 28 9.29 -2.96 -0.80
N TYR A 29 10.14 -3.36 -1.74
CA TYR A 29 11.07 -4.47 -1.53
C TYR A 29 12.17 -4.17 -0.51
N GLU A 30 12.62 -2.90 -0.40
CA GLU A 30 13.61 -2.48 0.60
C GLU A 30 13.03 -2.51 2.01
N ARG A 31 11.70 -2.44 2.11
CA ARG A 31 10.93 -2.52 3.36
C ARG A 31 10.75 -3.94 3.88
N VAL A 32 10.86 -4.96 3.01
CA VAL A 32 10.56 -6.36 3.37
C VAL A 32 11.45 -6.83 4.53
N ASN A 33 10.81 -7.33 5.59
CA ASN A 33 11.45 -7.84 6.80
C ASN A 33 12.45 -6.85 7.44
N LYS A 34 12.18 -5.55 7.35
CA LYS A 34 13.00 -4.51 7.97
C LYS A 34 12.41 -4.02 9.27
N THR A 35 13.27 -3.43 10.08
CA THR A 35 12.90 -2.72 11.29
C THR A 35 13.59 -1.36 11.30
N PHE A 36 12.82 -0.32 11.61
CA PHE A 36 13.32 1.05 11.69
C PHE A 36 12.92 1.69 13.02
N ASN A 37 13.76 2.59 13.53
CA ASN A 37 13.44 3.44 14.69
C ASN A 37 13.09 4.88 14.29
N LYS A 38 13.26 5.21 13.01
CA LYS A 38 12.76 6.42 12.34
C LYS A 38 12.07 5.99 11.07
N PHE A 39 10.88 6.50 10.81
CA PHE A 39 10.10 6.07 9.66
C PHE A 39 9.17 7.17 9.18
N ASN A 40 9.30 7.52 7.90
CA ASN A 40 8.59 8.65 7.28
C ASN A 40 8.77 9.95 8.08
N SER A 41 7.67 10.53 8.58
CA SER A 41 7.68 11.78 9.33
C SER A 41 8.00 11.62 10.82
N ASP A 42 8.12 10.39 11.34
CA ASP A 42 8.50 10.15 12.73
C ASP A 42 10.02 10.00 12.85
N ASN A 43 10.63 10.96 13.54
CA ASN A 43 12.05 11.00 13.85
C ASN A 43 12.32 10.91 15.36
N SER A 44 11.33 10.50 16.16
CA SER A 44 11.43 10.48 17.62
C SER A 44 12.42 9.46 18.17
N GLU A 45 12.76 8.41 17.42
CA GLU A 45 13.55 7.25 17.87
C GLU A 45 12.90 6.45 19.02
N THR A 46 11.62 6.73 19.32
CA THR A 46 10.90 6.11 20.46
C THR A 46 10.00 4.95 20.06
N ILE A 47 9.81 4.74 18.76
CA ILE A 47 8.89 3.76 18.19
C ILE A 47 9.66 2.86 17.24
N GLU A 48 9.46 1.55 17.41
CA GLU A 48 9.96 0.54 16.49
C GLU A 48 8.91 0.27 15.40
N TYR A 49 9.34 0.39 14.14
CA TYR A 49 8.55 0.12 12.94
C TYR A 49 9.02 -1.19 12.33
N ARG A 50 8.38 -2.28 12.73
CA ARG A 50 8.60 -3.61 12.14
C ARG A 50 7.74 -3.77 10.89
N LEU A 51 8.39 -4.06 9.77
CA LEU A 51 7.76 -4.28 8.48
C LEU A 51 7.84 -5.76 8.14
N ASN A 52 6.71 -6.33 7.74
CA ASN A 52 6.55 -7.76 7.54
C ASN A 52 7.17 -8.24 6.20
N ASP A 53 6.84 -9.47 5.84
CA ASP A 53 7.26 -10.17 4.63
C ASP A 53 6.73 -9.55 3.33
N TYR A 54 5.81 -8.58 3.43
CA TYR A 54 5.30 -7.76 2.33
C TYR A 54 5.73 -6.29 2.44
N GLY A 55 6.57 -5.95 3.41
CA GLY A 55 7.03 -4.58 3.65
C GLY A 55 5.98 -3.66 4.28
N TYR A 56 4.83 -4.18 4.71
CA TYR A 56 3.83 -3.41 5.45
C TYR A 56 4.09 -3.45 6.95
N ARG A 57 3.64 -2.43 7.66
CA ARG A 57 3.79 -2.39 9.11
C ARG A 57 2.80 -3.33 9.78
N SER A 58 3.29 -4.48 10.25
CA SER A 58 2.54 -5.47 11.01
C SER A 58 3.50 -6.46 11.64
N ASP A 59 3.07 -7.08 12.74
CA ASP A 59 3.74 -8.25 13.31
C ASP A 59 3.27 -9.57 12.68
N ASN A 60 2.18 -9.52 11.89
CA ASN A 60 1.64 -10.70 11.23
C ASN A 60 2.41 -10.98 9.93
N ASN A 61 2.70 -12.27 9.71
CA ASN A 61 3.20 -12.77 8.45
C ASN A 61 2.04 -12.87 7.45
N TYR A 62 2.12 -12.12 6.35
CA TYR A 62 1.03 -12.06 5.38
C TYR A 62 1.04 -13.26 4.43
N ASN A 63 2.19 -13.88 4.16
CA ASN A 63 2.21 -15.16 3.45
C ASN A 63 1.38 -16.22 4.20
N ASP A 64 1.47 -16.25 5.54
CA ASP A 64 0.67 -17.16 6.37
C ASP A 64 -0.82 -16.78 6.30
N LEU A 65 -1.18 -15.51 6.47
CA LEU A 65 -2.59 -15.11 6.46
C LEU A 65 -3.26 -15.32 5.10
N PHE A 66 -2.55 -14.99 4.03
CA PHE A 66 -3.07 -15.15 2.68
C PHE A 66 -3.03 -16.62 2.28
N TYR A 67 -1.86 -17.26 2.26
CA TYR A 67 -1.67 -18.53 1.55
C TYR A 67 -1.63 -19.78 2.43
N SER A 68 -1.79 -19.66 3.75
CA SER A 68 -1.81 -20.84 4.62
C SER A 68 -3.03 -21.72 4.32
N ASN A 69 -2.79 -23.03 4.35
CA ASN A 69 -3.87 -24.03 4.34
C ASN A 69 -4.64 -24.08 5.66
N LYS A 70 -4.20 -23.33 6.68
CA LYS A 70 -4.99 -23.06 7.88
C LYS A 70 -5.86 -21.84 7.56
N SER A 71 -7.19 -22.02 7.62
CA SER A 71 -8.17 -20.95 7.46
C SER A 71 -8.07 -20.00 8.65
N GLU A 72 -7.07 -19.11 8.64
CA GLU A 72 -6.97 -18.04 9.62
C GLU A 72 -7.78 -16.85 9.14
N ASP A 73 -8.87 -16.61 9.85
CA ASP A 73 -9.71 -15.45 9.63
C ASP A 73 -8.97 -14.16 10.01
N TYR A 74 -9.08 -13.16 9.15
CA TYR A 74 -8.45 -11.86 9.37
C TYR A 74 -9.36 -10.70 8.95
N ILE A 75 -9.04 -9.53 9.47
CA ILE A 75 -9.60 -8.25 9.06
C ILE A 75 -8.56 -7.45 8.28
N LEU A 76 -9.01 -6.75 7.25
CA LEU A 76 -8.16 -5.92 6.38
C LEU A 76 -8.39 -4.45 6.67
N GLY A 77 -7.33 -3.68 6.87
CA GLY A 77 -7.37 -2.22 6.97
C GLY A 77 -6.58 -1.57 5.85
N ILE A 78 -7.19 -0.66 5.09
CA ILE A 78 -6.58 0.06 3.99
C ILE A 78 -6.59 1.56 4.31
N GLY A 79 -5.54 2.29 3.94
CA GLY A 79 -5.53 3.74 4.07
C GLY A 79 -4.15 4.36 3.89
N CYS A 80 -3.97 5.55 4.45
CA CYS A 80 -2.73 6.30 4.36
C CYS A 80 -1.77 6.04 5.56
N SER A 81 -1.00 7.05 5.96
CA SER A 81 -0.11 7.02 7.13
C SER A 81 -0.83 6.78 8.46
N HIS A 82 -2.11 7.16 8.57
CA HIS A 82 -2.91 6.90 9.77
C HIS A 82 -3.24 5.41 9.94
N THR A 83 -3.41 4.69 8.83
CA THR A 83 -3.57 3.24 8.84
C THR A 83 -2.23 2.55 9.02
N GLU A 84 -1.17 3.03 8.36
CA GLU A 84 0.20 2.52 8.57
C GLU A 84 0.68 2.76 10.02
N GLY A 85 0.12 3.76 10.71
CA GLY A 85 0.34 4.04 12.13
C GLY A 85 1.54 4.94 12.41
N ILE A 86 1.94 5.82 11.51
CA ILE A 86 3.11 6.69 11.70
C ILE A 86 2.96 7.52 13.00
N GLY A 87 3.99 7.49 13.85
CA GLY A 87 3.99 8.15 15.17
C GLY A 87 3.20 7.40 16.26
N VAL A 88 2.75 6.17 16.00
CA VAL A 88 1.97 5.33 16.94
C VAL A 88 2.67 4.00 17.11
N LYS A 89 2.78 3.46 18.33
CA LYS A 89 3.30 2.10 18.56
C LYS A 89 2.42 1.06 17.87
N ASN A 90 2.99 -0.05 17.41
CA ASN A 90 2.25 -1.05 16.61
C ASN A 90 0.99 -1.53 17.36
N GLU A 91 1.17 -1.89 18.64
CA GLU A 91 0.12 -2.35 19.54
C GLU A 91 -1.01 -1.33 19.77
N ASP A 92 -0.74 -0.05 19.47
CA ASP A 92 -1.63 1.08 19.67
C ASP A 92 -2.32 1.57 18.39
N THR A 93 -1.92 1.05 17.22
CA THR A 93 -2.56 1.38 15.95
C THR A 93 -4.03 0.94 15.96
N TRP A 94 -4.89 1.67 15.24
CA TRP A 94 -6.33 1.43 15.30
C TRP A 94 -6.70 0.02 14.85
N LEU A 95 -6.02 -0.51 13.83
CA LEU A 95 -6.28 -1.83 13.29
C LEU A 95 -5.83 -2.92 14.27
N GLU A 96 -4.66 -2.78 14.90
CA GLU A 96 -4.21 -3.72 15.93
C GLU A 96 -5.11 -3.68 17.18
N LYS A 97 -5.61 -2.51 17.58
CA LYS A 97 -6.63 -2.41 18.64
C LYS A 97 -7.91 -3.15 18.25
N LEU A 98 -8.37 -2.98 17.00
CA LEU A 98 -9.55 -3.68 16.50
C LEU A 98 -9.35 -5.20 16.50
N GLY A 99 -8.21 -5.69 16.00
CA GLY A 99 -7.86 -7.12 16.01
C GLY A 99 -7.84 -7.69 17.43
N LYS A 100 -7.26 -6.98 18.39
CA LYS A 100 -7.29 -7.38 19.82
C LYS A 100 -8.70 -7.42 20.39
N MET A 101 -9.54 -6.44 20.04
CA MET A 101 -10.93 -6.37 20.50
C MET A 101 -11.79 -7.52 19.95
N THR A 102 -11.54 -7.95 18.71
CA THR A 102 -12.29 -9.03 18.05
C THR A 102 -11.66 -10.41 18.21
N GLY A 103 -10.41 -10.48 18.68
CA GLY A 103 -9.61 -11.71 18.69
C GLY A 103 -9.14 -12.16 17.30
N MET A 104 -9.23 -11.28 16.29
CA MET A 104 -8.87 -11.59 14.90
C MET A 104 -7.48 -11.11 14.54
N LYS A 105 -6.87 -11.79 13.56
CA LYS A 105 -5.66 -11.32 12.91
C LYS A 105 -5.95 -10.12 12.01
N THR A 106 -4.93 -9.32 11.77
CA THR A 106 -5.02 -8.02 11.10
C THR A 106 -4.05 -7.96 9.93
N VAL A 107 -4.56 -7.48 8.80
CA VAL A 107 -3.76 -7.15 7.63
C VAL A 107 -3.85 -5.64 7.43
N ASN A 108 -2.77 -4.95 7.77
CA ASN A 108 -2.58 -3.52 7.57
C ASN A 108 -1.99 -3.27 6.17
N LEU A 109 -2.79 -2.71 5.26
CA LEU A 109 -2.36 -2.16 3.97
C LEU A 109 -2.37 -0.62 4.01
N GLY A 110 -2.03 -0.05 5.15
CA GLY A 110 -1.78 1.37 5.28
C GLY A 110 -0.44 1.71 4.63
N LEU A 111 -0.45 2.75 3.81
CA LEU A 111 0.75 3.26 3.18
C LEU A 111 0.78 4.77 3.26
N THR A 112 1.84 5.32 3.85
CA THR A 112 2.06 6.77 3.97
C THR A 112 1.84 7.43 2.62
N SER A 113 1.26 8.62 2.57
CA SER A 113 0.93 9.29 1.30
C SER A 113 -0.04 8.54 0.35
N GLY A 114 -0.63 7.40 0.73
CA GLY A 114 -1.68 6.72 -0.04
C GLY A 114 -2.92 7.60 -0.24
N THR A 115 -3.56 7.47 -1.40
CA THR A 115 -4.76 8.24 -1.81
C THR A 115 -6.00 7.34 -1.91
N VAL A 116 -7.15 7.94 -2.22
CA VAL A 116 -8.36 7.16 -2.53
C VAL A 116 -8.15 6.20 -3.71
N ASP A 117 -7.34 6.57 -4.70
CA ASP A 117 -7.02 5.72 -5.84
C ASP A 117 -6.18 4.51 -5.44
N TYR A 118 -5.22 4.68 -4.52
CA TYR A 118 -4.53 3.55 -3.89
C TYR A 118 -5.52 2.62 -3.18
N CYS A 119 -6.43 3.17 -2.37
CA CYS A 119 -7.44 2.36 -1.69
C CYS A 119 -8.32 1.59 -2.68
N ASN A 120 -8.76 2.25 -3.75
CA ASN A 120 -9.55 1.62 -4.82
C ASN A 120 -8.75 0.54 -5.54
N TYR A 121 -7.48 0.78 -5.85
CA TYR A 121 -6.61 -0.23 -6.45
C TYR A 121 -6.53 -1.47 -5.55
N GLN A 122 -6.30 -1.31 -4.25
CA GLN A 122 -6.27 -2.43 -3.30
C GLN A 122 -7.59 -3.22 -3.26
N LEU A 123 -8.73 -2.52 -3.25
CA LEU A 123 -10.05 -3.16 -3.28
C LEU A 123 -10.29 -3.90 -4.60
N ILE A 124 -9.98 -3.27 -5.72
CA ILE A 124 -10.15 -3.88 -7.05
C ILE A 124 -9.31 -5.14 -7.14
N GLN A 125 -8.04 -5.12 -6.71
CA GLN A 125 -7.17 -6.29 -6.69
C GLN A 125 -7.75 -7.42 -5.84
N LEU A 126 -8.24 -7.10 -4.64
CA LEU A 126 -8.87 -8.08 -3.75
C LEU A 126 -10.10 -8.78 -4.39
N TYR A 127 -10.94 -8.04 -5.11
CA TYR A 127 -12.21 -8.58 -5.64
C TYR A 127 -12.15 -9.07 -7.09
N GLN A 128 -11.29 -8.51 -7.95
CA GLN A 128 -11.13 -8.96 -9.35
C GLN A 128 -10.66 -10.41 -9.41
N GLU A 129 -9.75 -10.82 -8.54
CA GLU A 129 -9.32 -12.21 -8.46
C GLU A 129 -10.46 -13.16 -8.04
N SER A 130 -11.36 -12.75 -7.15
CA SER A 130 -12.48 -13.62 -6.75
C SER A 130 -13.47 -13.89 -7.89
N THR A 131 -13.72 -12.91 -8.75
CA THR A 131 -14.81 -12.94 -9.75
C THR A 131 -14.35 -13.36 -11.15
N LEU A 132 -13.19 -12.89 -11.63
CA LEU A 132 -12.68 -13.27 -12.96
C LEU A 132 -12.29 -14.75 -13.02
N THR A 133 -11.75 -15.27 -11.93
CA THR A 133 -11.35 -16.67 -11.82
C THR A 133 -12.55 -17.62 -11.82
N GLU A 134 -13.67 -17.21 -11.21
CA GLU A 134 -14.92 -17.97 -11.25
C GLU A 134 -15.58 -17.92 -12.64
N GLN A 135 -15.53 -16.76 -13.30
CA GLN A 135 -16.20 -16.54 -14.60
C GLN A 135 -15.44 -17.13 -15.80
N LEU A 136 -14.11 -17.06 -15.83
CA LEU A 136 -13.33 -17.44 -17.01
C LEU A 136 -13.08 -18.96 -17.11
N ARG A 137 -13.47 -19.77 -16.12
CA ARG A 137 -13.25 -21.24 -16.07
C ARG A 137 -11.81 -21.65 -16.41
N LEU A 138 -10.86 -20.75 -16.18
CA LEU A 138 -9.43 -20.96 -16.43
C LEU A 138 -8.87 -21.86 -15.33
N GLY A 139 -9.16 -23.16 -15.41
CA GLY A 139 -8.66 -24.14 -14.45
C GLY A 139 -9.10 -23.85 -13.00
N LYS A 140 -8.42 -24.47 -12.04
CA LYS A 140 -8.59 -24.12 -10.62
C LYS A 140 -8.13 -22.67 -10.44
N PRO A 141 -8.79 -21.87 -9.58
CA PRO A 141 -8.22 -20.61 -9.11
C PRO A 141 -6.74 -20.77 -8.81
N TRP A 142 -5.92 -19.74 -9.09
CA TRP A 142 -4.65 -19.66 -8.39
C TRP A 142 -4.98 -19.69 -6.90
N LYS A 143 -4.67 -20.83 -6.31
CA LYS A 143 -5.33 -21.39 -5.14
C LYS A 143 -4.96 -20.59 -3.90
N ASN A 144 -5.97 -20.28 -3.09
CA ASN A 144 -5.86 -20.18 -1.63
C ASN A 144 -5.33 -18.86 -1.04
N HIS A 145 -5.71 -17.67 -1.52
CA HIS A 145 -5.67 -16.54 -0.59
C HIS A 145 -6.96 -16.53 0.24
N ASN A 146 -6.86 -16.50 1.57
CA ASN A 146 -8.05 -16.34 2.42
C ASN A 146 -8.63 -14.93 2.20
N MET A 147 -9.95 -14.81 2.07
CA MET A 147 -10.61 -13.51 2.01
C MET A 147 -10.74 -12.92 3.42
N PRO A 148 -10.59 -11.59 3.59
CA PRO A 148 -10.87 -10.98 4.88
C PRO A 148 -12.35 -11.12 5.24
N ILE A 149 -12.65 -11.31 6.52
CA ILE A 149 -14.04 -11.26 7.01
C ILE A 149 -14.61 -9.85 6.80
N HIS A 150 -13.80 -8.83 7.10
CA HIS A 150 -14.17 -7.44 6.97
C HIS A 150 -13.02 -6.63 6.37
N VAL A 151 -13.40 -5.70 5.50
CA VAL A 151 -12.49 -4.68 4.94
C VAL A 151 -12.89 -3.33 5.49
N PHE A 152 -11.94 -2.65 6.13
CA PHE A 152 -12.08 -1.30 6.64
C PHE A 152 -11.19 -0.37 5.82
N VAL A 153 -11.78 0.71 5.29
CA VAL A 153 -11.04 1.74 4.56
C VAL A 153 -11.08 3.02 5.38
N LEU A 154 -9.93 3.45 5.89
CA LEU A 154 -9.78 4.78 6.47
C LEU A 154 -9.44 5.75 5.34
N ALA A 155 -10.44 6.52 4.92
CA ALA A 155 -10.32 7.46 3.81
C ALA A 155 -9.09 8.36 3.99
N PRO A 156 -8.18 8.40 3.00
CA PRO A 156 -7.08 9.36 3.00
C PRO A 156 -7.59 10.81 2.94
N PRO A 157 -6.75 11.80 3.30
CA PRO A 157 -7.12 13.22 3.23
C PRO A 157 -7.56 13.64 1.83
N ASP A 158 -8.58 14.51 1.77
CA ASP A 158 -9.10 15.10 0.54
C ASP A 158 -8.06 16.00 -0.18
N GLY A 159 -8.30 16.26 -1.47
CA GLY A 159 -7.51 17.21 -2.25
C GLY A 159 -6.20 16.65 -2.83
N ARG A 160 -6.03 15.32 -2.84
CA ARG A 160 -4.91 14.67 -3.52
C ARG A 160 -5.25 14.38 -4.97
N PHE A 161 -4.32 14.70 -5.87
CA PHE A 161 -4.43 14.43 -7.31
C PHE A 161 -3.62 13.19 -7.68
N SER A 162 -4.14 12.37 -8.59
CA SER A 162 -3.52 11.12 -9.01
C SER A 162 -3.32 11.08 -10.52
N ILE A 163 -2.16 10.61 -10.98
CA ILE A 163 -1.86 10.30 -12.39
C ILE A 163 -1.62 8.80 -12.47
N ILE A 164 -2.34 8.12 -13.36
CA ILE A 164 -2.26 6.66 -13.49
C ILE A 164 -2.03 6.34 -14.97
N ASN A 165 -1.03 5.52 -15.26
CA ASN A 165 -0.80 4.94 -16.58
C ASN A 165 -0.75 3.40 -16.48
N GLY A 166 -0.39 2.70 -17.56
CA GLY A 166 -0.37 1.24 -17.60
C GLY A 166 0.59 0.58 -16.60
N ASP A 167 1.66 1.29 -16.23
CA ASP A 167 2.79 0.76 -15.46
C ASP A 167 3.02 1.54 -14.15
N GLU A 168 2.29 2.63 -13.89
CA GLU A 168 2.56 3.52 -12.77
C GLU A 168 1.32 4.25 -12.22
N MET A 169 1.26 4.41 -10.90
CA MET A 169 0.36 5.34 -10.22
C MET A 169 1.16 6.41 -9.45
N SER A 170 0.80 7.67 -9.58
CA SER A 170 1.52 8.80 -8.97
C SER A 170 0.56 9.74 -8.23
N PHE A 171 0.91 10.14 -7.02
CA PHE A 171 0.06 10.91 -6.10
C PHE A 171 0.69 12.24 -5.68
N PHE A 172 -0.13 13.28 -5.71
CA PHE A 172 0.24 14.67 -5.45
C PHE A 172 -0.65 15.25 -4.35
N GLN A 173 -0.05 15.95 -3.40
CA GLN A 173 -0.77 16.60 -2.28
C GLN A 173 -0.81 18.13 -2.43
N ASP A 174 -0.20 18.68 -3.48
CA ASP A 174 -0.14 20.12 -3.72
C ASP A 174 -0.27 20.44 -5.22
N TRP A 175 -0.76 21.63 -5.55
CA TRP A 175 -1.02 22.14 -6.90
C TRP A 175 0.25 22.44 -7.70
N ASN A 176 1.44 22.34 -7.09
CA ASN A 176 2.73 22.50 -7.78
C ASN A 176 2.91 21.51 -8.94
N PHE A 177 2.09 20.46 -9.03
CA PHE A 177 2.07 19.59 -10.21
C PHE A 177 1.71 20.36 -11.50
N ALA A 178 0.92 21.42 -11.41
CA ALA A 178 0.50 22.24 -12.55
C ALA A 178 1.52 23.33 -12.93
N GLU A 179 2.68 23.40 -12.28
CA GLU A 179 3.73 24.34 -12.69
C GLU A 179 4.29 23.97 -14.07
N LEU A 180 4.61 25.00 -14.87
CA LEU A 180 4.99 24.90 -16.29
C LEU A 180 6.20 23.99 -16.60
N ASN A 181 6.96 23.59 -15.57
CA ASN A 181 8.18 22.78 -15.69
C ASN A 181 8.15 21.49 -14.87
N THR A 182 6.98 21.08 -14.36
CA THR A 182 6.90 19.86 -13.55
C THR A 182 6.99 18.58 -14.38
N PHE A 183 6.49 18.63 -15.62
CA PHE A 183 6.46 17.48 -16.52
C PHE A 183 7.21 17.76 -17.83
N GLU A 184 7.62 16.68 -18.49
CA GLU A 184 8.09 16.67 -19.86
C GLU A 184 7.38 15.57 -20.65
N PRO A 185 7.21 15.74 -21.97
CA PRO A 185 6.64 14.69 -22.81
C PRO A 185 7.60 13.51 -22.89
N GLY A 186 7.11 12.34 -22.49
CA GLY A 186 7.78 11.07 -22.67
C GLY A 186 7.77 10.60 -24.12
N ARG A 187 8.41 9.46 -24.39
CA ARG A 187 8.68 9.00 -25.76
C ARG A 187 7.40 8.62 -26.53
N GLN A 188 6.34 8.28 -25.81
CA GLN A 188 5.04 7.89 -26.36
C GLN A 188 3.95 8.94 -26.08
N GLY A 189 4.32 10.13 -25.61
CA GLY A 189 3.40 11.21 -25.26
C GLY A 189 2.84 11.13 -23.83
N GLU A 190 3.36 10.22 -23.00
CA GLU A 190 3.11 10.17 -21.56
C GLU A 190 3.67 11.39 -20.84
N LEU A 191 3.07 11.78 -19.71
CA LEU A 191 3.62 12.82 -18.84
C LEU A 191 4.72 12.22 -17.96
N VAL A 192 5.98 12.58 -18.20
CA VAL A 192 7.13 12.17 -17.38
C VAL A 192 7.45 13.27 -16.40
N TYR A 193 7.57 12.94 -15.11
CA TYR A 193 7.95 13.93 -14.09
C TYR A 193 9.42 14.33 -14.25
N ARG A 194 9.70 15.64 -14.25
CA ARG A 194 11.09 16.13 -14.24
C ARG A 194 11.69 15.96 -12.86
N VAL A 195 12.58 14.98 -12.69
CA VAL A 195 13.42 14.91 -11.50
C VAL A 195 14.28 16.19 -11.48
N LYS A 196 14.06 17.07 -10.49
CA LYS A 196 14.97 18.20 -10.28
C LYS A 196 16.29 17.62 -9.84
N ASP A 197 17.36 17.84 -10.61
CA ASP A 197 18.72 17.64 -10.13
C ASP A 197 18.89 18.47 -8.85
N GLU A 198 19.26 17.80 -7.75
CA GLU A 198 19.54 18.44 -6.44
C GLU A 198 20.72 19.41 -6.50
#